data_AF-A0A0E3Q4G4-F1
#
_entry.id   AF-A0A0E3Q4G4-F1
#
_cell.length_a   1.000
_cell.length_b   1.000
_cell.length_c   1.000
_cell.angle_alpha   90.00
_cell.angle_beta   90.00
_cell.angle_gamma   90.00
#
_symmetry.space_group_name_H-M   'P 1'
#
loop_
_entity.id
_entity.type
_entity.pdbx_description
1 polymer ?
#
loop_
_entity_poly.entity_id
_entity_poly.type
_entity_poly.pdbx_seq_one_letter_code
_entity_poly.pdbx_strand_id
1 'polypeptide(L)' 'MIDKPRSGQPEKYSERHVAEIIAQACTKPLEGRNRWSLSLLCEELRKKEGFETINKESIRLILKKSKIKP' A
#
# COMPACT_ATOMS: atom_id res chain seq x y z
N MET A 1 2.54 -21.87 32.17
CA MET A 1 3.31 -21.69 30.92
C MET A 1 2.60 -20.62 30.11
N ILE A 2 3.24 -19.47 29.85
CA ILE A 2 2.63 -18.37 29.09
C ILE A 2 3.09 -18.51 27.63
N ASP A 3 2.13 -18.71 26.73
CA ASP A 3 2.33 -18.62 25.27
C ASP A 3 2.87 -17.21 25.00
N LYS A 4 4.13 -17.12 24.55
CA LYS A 4 4.74 -15.85 24.16
C LYS A 4 3.85 -15.24 23.07
N PRO A 5 3.45 -13.96 23.17
CA PRO A 5 2.63 -13.35 22.13
C PRO A 5 3.35 -13.57 20.80
N ARG A 6 2.65 -14.22 19.87
CA ARG A 6 3.19 -14.51 18.54
C ARG A 6 3.62 -13.17 17.96
N SER A 7 4.93 -12.91 17.87
CA SER A 7 5.42 -11.79 17.08
C SER A 7 4.90 -12.02 15.68
N GLY A 8 3.88 -11.25 15.31
CA GLY A 8 3.27 -11.33 13.99
C GLY A 8 4.35 -11.22 12.92
N GLN A 9 4.04 -11.69 11.72
CA GLN A 9 4.94 -11.60 10.59
C GLN A 9 5.46 -10.16 10.47
N PRO A 10 6.78 -9.93 10.38
CA PRO A 10 7.33 -8.58 10.28
C PRO A 10 6.65 -7.89 9.11
N GLU A 11 6.09 -6.70 9.37
CA GLU A 11 5.32 -5.97 8.36
C GLU A 11 6.26 -5.70 7.19
N LYS A 12 6.02 -6.39 6.05
CA LYS A 12 6.88 -6.34 4.85
C LYS A 12 7.08 -4.91 4.34
N TYR A 13 6.17 -4.01 4.72
CA TYR A 13 6.22 -2.59 4.46
C TYR A 13 6.28 -1.83 5.79
N SER A 14 7.38 -1.10 6.00
CA SER A 14 7.49 -0.12 7.09
C SER A 14 6.40 0.98 6.99
N GLU A 15 6.16 1.69 8.08
CA GLU A 15 5.20 2.81 8.16
C GLU A 15 5.48 3.89 7.10
N ARG A 16 6.75 4.12 6.76
CA ARG A 16 7.14 5.04 5.68
C ARG A 16 6.61 4.58 4.32
N HIS A 17 6.72 3.29 4.01
CA HIS A 17 6.20 2.72 2.77
C HIS A 17 4.67 2.81 2.73
N VAL A 18 4.01 2.58 3.87
CA VAL A 18 2.55 2.75 3.98
C VAL A 18 2.14 4.19 3.72
N ALA A 19 2.83 5.16 4.33
CA ALA A 19 2.59 6.58 4.11
C ALA A 19 2.78 6.98 2.64
N GLU A 20 3.79 6.44 1.96
CA GLU A 20 4.00 6.70 0.52
C GLU A 20 2.89 6.13 -0.36
N ILE A 21 2.40 4.92 -0.07
CA ILE A 21 1.26 4.32 -0.78
C ILE A 21 0.01 5.17 -0.60
N ILE A 22 -0.24 5.61 0.64
CA ILE A 22 -1.37 6.46 0.99
C ILE A 22 -1.27 7.81 0.27
N ALA A 23 -0.10 8.45 0.33
CA ALA A 23 0.14 9.72 -0.34
C ALA A 23 -0.13 9.59 -1.84
N GLN A 24 0.39 8.54 -2.49
CA GLN A 24 0.15 8.26 -3.91
C GLN A 24 -1.34 8.06 -4.22
N ALA A 25 -2.07 7.32 -3.38
CA ALA A 25 -3.50 7.09 -3.56
C ALA A 25 -4.36 8.32 -3.31
N CYS A 26 -3.90 9.26 -2.47
CA CYS A 26 -4.56 10.54 -2.22
C CYS A 26 -4.24 11.59 -3.31
N THR A 27 -3.20 11.40 -4.13
CA THR A 27 -2.91 12.29 -5.26
C THR A 27 -3.96 12.14 -6.36
N LYS A 28 -4.06 13.12 -7.26
CA LYS A 28 -4.90 12.97 -8.47
C LYS A 28 -4.28 11.91 -9.40
N PRO A 29 -5.04 10.91 -9.85
CA PRO A 29 -4.58 9.98 -10.88
C PRO A 29 -4.34 10.73 -12.20
N LEU A 30 -3.30 10.33 -12.95
CA LEU A 30 -2.99 10.93 -14.25
C LEU A 30 -4.09 10.63 -15.29
N GLU A 31 -4.41 11.68 -16.05
CA GLU A 31 -5.31 11.80 -17.22
C GLU A 31 -6.63 11.00 -17.21
N GLY A 32 -7.74 11.75 -17.15
CA GLY A 32 -9.09 11.29 -17.51
C GLY A 32 -9.78 10.35 -16.50
N ARG A 33 -9.14 10.02 -15.37
CA ARG A 33 -9.72 9.16 -14.34
C ARG A 33 -10.09 9.97 -13.10
N ASN A 34 -11.26 9.65 -12.54
CA ASN A 34 -11.73 10.26 -11.28
C ASN A 34 -11.10 9.64 -10.03
N ARG A 35 -10.48 8.44 -10.14
CA ARG A 35 -10.02 7.61 -9.02
C ARG A 35 -8.85 6.71 -9.39
N TRP A 36 -8.04 6.32 -8.40
CA TRP A 36 -6.93 5.39 -8.61
C TRP A 36 -7.46 3.96 -8.71
N SER A 37 -7.03 3.24 -9.75
CA SER A 37 -7.27 1.80 -9.81
C SER A 37 -6.13 1.06 -9.10
N LEU A 38 -6.41 -0.06 -8.43
CA LEU A 38 -5.38 -0.87 -7.77
C LEU A 38 -4.25 -1.32 -8.72
N SER A 39 -4.57 -1.61 -10.00
CA SER A 39 -3.56 -1.91 -11.02
C SER A 39 -2.63 -0.72 -11.27
N LEU A 40 -3.20 0.48 -11.43
CA LEU A 40 -2.46 1.69 -11.74
C LEU A 40 -1.57 2.13 -10.57
N LEU A 41 -2.11 2.05 -9.34
CA LEU A 41 -1.33 2.24 -8.12
C LEU A 41 -0.18 1.24 -8.04
N CYS A 42 -0.42 -0.03 -8.37
CA CYS A 42 0.62 -1.05 -8.36
C CYS A 42 1.73 -0.76 -9.37
N GLU A 43 1.39 -0.34 -10.58
CA GLU A 43 2.36 0.01 -11.62
C GLU A 43 3.18 1.26 -11.24
N GLU A 44 2.53 2.30 -10.72
CA GLU A 44 3.22 3.51 -10.26
C GLU A 44 4.12 3.24 -9.04
N LEU A 45 3.62 2.50 -8.05
CA LEU A 45 4.40 2.16 -6.88
C LEU A 45 5.60 1.29 -7.24
N ARG A 46 5.47 0.34 -8.17
CA ARG A 46 6.61 -0.47 -8.65
C ARG A 46 7.75 0.35 -9.26
N LYS A 47 7.49 1.56 -9.73
CA LYS A 47 8.54 2.47 -10.23
C LYS A 47 9.35 3.11 -9.10
N LYS A 48 8.85 3.08 -7.86
CA LYS A 48 9.56 3.59 -6.68
C LYS A 48 10.44 2.50 -6.07
N GLU A 49 11.60 2.91 -5.57
CA GLU A 49 12.54 2.04 -4.87
C GLU A 49 11.89 1.47 -3.60
N GLY A 50 12.01 0.15 -3.38
CA GLY A 50 11.40 -0.55 -2.24
C GLY A 50 9.99 -1.14 -2.48
N PHE A 51 9.37 -0.87 -3.64
CA PHE A 51 8.03 -1.36 -3.98
C PHE A 51 8.00 -2.35 -5.15
N GLU A 52 9.16 -2.82 -5.61
CA GLU A 52 9.27 -3.73 -6.77
C GLU A 52 8.43 -5.01 -6.60
N THR A 53 8.32 -5.52 -5.37
CA THR A 53 7.54 -6.74 -5.05
C THR A 53 6.10 -6.46 -4.62
N ILE A 54 5.62 -5.21 -4.74
CA ILE A 54 4.27 -4.86 -4.33
C ILE A 54 3.24 -5.48 -5.27
N ASN A 55 2.15 -5.95 -4.65
CA ASN A 55 0.99 -6.50 -5.32
C ASN A 55 -0.26 -5.69 -4.98
N LYS A 56 -1.31 -5.87 -5.80
CA LYS A 56 -2.60 -5.18 -5.64
C LYS A 56 -3.23 -5.44 -4.28
N GLU A 57 -3.10 -6.66 -3.74
CA GLU A 57 -3.66 -7.02 -2.43
C GLU A 57 -2.95 -6.32 -1.27
N SER A 58 -1.62 -6.12 -1.33
CA SER A 58 -0.88 -5.35 -0.32
C SER A 58 -1.36 -3.92 -0.28
N ILE A 59 -1.50 -3.30 -1.46
CA ILE A 59 -2.04 -1.93 -1.59
C ILE A 59 -3.46 -1.87 -1.01
N ARG A 60 -4.32 -2.83 -1.37
CA ARG A 60 -5.69 -2.90 -0.86
C ARG A 60 -5.74 -3.04 0.67
N LEU A 61 -4.90 -3.91 1.25
CA LEU A 61 -4.83 -4.10 2.70
C LEU A 61 -4.35 -2.81 3.41
N ILE A 62 -3.34 -2.15 2.84
CA ILE A 62 -2.78 -0.91 3.38
C ILE A 62 -3.81 0.23 3.33
N LEU A 63 -4.47 0.42 2.18
CA LEU A 63 -5.53 1.41 2.03
C LEU A 63 -6.74 1.13 2.94
N LYS A 64 -7.11 -0.15 3.08
CA LYS A 64 -8.17 -0.58 4.01
C LYS A 64 -7.82 -0.27 5.46
N LYS A 65 -6.57 -0.51 5.89
CA LYS A 65 -6.06 -0.16 7.23
C LYS A 65 -6.16 1.35 7.48
N SER A 66 -5.87 2.16 6.46
CA SER A 66 -5.97 3.61 6.52
C SER A 66 -7.38 4.18 6.28
N LYS A 67 -8.40 3.33 6.06
CA LYS A 67 -9.78 3.71 5.68
C LYS A 67 -9.89 4.57 4.40
N ILE A 68 -8.87 4.53 3.53
CA ILE A 68 -8.85 5.27 2.27
C ILE A 68 -9.46 4.38 1.19
N LYS A 69 -10.41 4.93 0.43
CA LYS A 69 -10.99 4.26 -0.73
C LYS A 69 -10.30 4.82 -1.97
N PRO A 70 -9.52 3.99 -2.71
CA PRO A 70 -8.87 4.43 -3.94
C PRO A 70 -9.87 4.78 -5.05
#